data_AF-A0A838S0W6-F1
#
_entry.id   AF-A0A838S0W6-F1
#
_cell.length_a   1.000
_cell.length_b   1.000
_cell.length_c   1.000
_cell.angle_alpha   90.00
_cell.angle_beta   90.00
_cell.angle_gamma   90.00
#
_symmetry.space_group_name_H-M   'P 1'
#
loop_
_entity.id
_entity.type
_entity.pdbx_description
1 polymer ?
#
loop_
_entity_poly.entity_id
_entity_poly.type
_entity_poly.pdbx_seq_one_letter_code
_entity_poly.pdbx_strand_id
1 'polypeptide(L)'
;MTSPAPENVLGDWHETVLRVRYSETDKMGIVYYANYLVWFEIGRTEYCRARGFSYRDMETNDNAFLVVAESYCRYKAPAYYDDEILI
;
A
#
# COMPACT_ATOMS: atom_id res chain seq x y z
N MET A 1 -15.24 -8.79 -36.72
CA MET A 1 -15.43 -8.51 -35.28
C MET A 1 -14.05 -8.41 -34.67
N THR A 2 -13.49 -7.21 -34.69
CA THR A 2 -12.19 -6.91 -34.09
C THR A 2 -12.39 -6.85 -32.58
N SER A 3 -11.65 -7.66 -31.83
CA SER A 3 -11.55 -7.54 -30.38
C SER A 3 -11.22 -6.08 -30.05
N PRO A 4 -11.90 -5.43 -29.08
CA PRO A 4 -11.43 -4.14 -28.61
C PRO A 4 -10.01 -4.32 -28.04
N ALA A 5 -9.14 -3.36 -28.33
CA ALA A 5 -7.84 -3.25 -27.68
C ALA A 5 -8.06 -3.18 -26.16
N PRO A 6 -7.14 -3.71 -25.33
CA PRO A 6 -7.28 -3.59 -23.88
C PRO A 6 -7.40 -2.11 -23.52
N GLU A 7 -8.54 -1.74 -22.93
CA GLU A 7 -8.71 -0.43 -22.31
C GLU A 7 -7.55 -0.19 -21.35
N ASN A 8 -7.04 1.03 -21.38
CA ASN A 8 -5.82 1.51 -20.75
C ASN A 8 -5.65 0.98 -19.30
N VAL A 9 -4.90 -0.12 -19.12
CA VAL A 9 -4.61 -0.71 -17.79
C VAL A 9 -3.66 0.18 -16.96
N LEU A 10 -3.25 1.33 -17.52
CA LEU A 10 -2.27 2.27 -16.96
C LEU A 10 -2.90 3.53 -16.32
N GLY A 11 -4.22 3.55 -16.06
CA GLY A 11 -4.96 4.80 -15.83
C GLY A 11 -5.08 5.35 -14.40
N ASP A 12 -5.41 4.53 -13.39
CA ASP A 12 -5.94 5.08 -12.13
C ASP A 12 -5.07 4.73 -10.92
N TRP A 13 -4.44 5.75 -10.33
CA TRP A 13 -3.84 5.63 -9.00
C TRP A 13 -4.92 5.27 -7.98
N HIS A 14 -4.57 4.51 -6.95
CA HIS A 14 -5.43 4.28 -5.80
C HIS A 14 -4.84 5.01 -4.61
N GLU A 15 -5.66 5.83 -3.96
CA GLU A 15 -5.30 6.57 -2.76
C GLU A 15 -5.86 5.86 -1.53
N THR A 16 -5.01 5.63 -0.53
CA THR A 16 -5.43 5.09 0.76
C THR A 16 -5.10 6.07 1.87
N VAL A 17 -6.13 6.55 2.55
CA VAL A 17 -5.97 7.43 3.70
C VAL A 17 -5.80 6.59 4.96
N LEU A 18 -4.77 6.89 5.75
CA LEU A 18 -4.60 6.37 7.10
C LEU A 18 -4.37 7.48 8.11
N ARG A 19 -4.72 7.17 9.36
CA ARG A 19 -4.40 7.99 10.52
C ARG A 19 -3.24 7.35 11.26
N VAL A 20 -2.18 8.12 11.53
CA VAL A 20 -1.03 7.63 12.29
C VAL A 20 -1.47 7.22 13.69
N ARG A 21 -1.23 5.96 14.04
CA ARG A 21 -1.58 5.36 15.32
C ARG A 21 -0.49 5.65 16.34
N TYR A 22 -0.87 5.81 17.61
CA TYR A 22 0.09 6.07 18.68
C TYR A 22 1.20 5.00 18.75
N SER A 23 0.84 3.73 18.53
CA SER A 23 1.78 2.60 18.51
C SER A 23 2.81 2.64 17.39
N GLU A 24 2.61 3.49 16.38
CA GLU A 24 3.54 3.65 15.26
C GLU A 24 4.63 4.69 15.53
N THR A 25 4.50 5.44 16.63
CA THR A 25 5.50 6.42 17.06
C THR A 25 6.54 5.82 18.00
N ASP A 26 7.73 6.42 18.04
CA ASP A 26 8.81 6.04 18.97
C ASP A 26 9.16 7.16 19.96
N LYS A 27 10.22 6.94 20.75
CA LYS A 27 10.67 7.86 21.81
C LYS A 27 11.06 9.26 21.28
N MET A 28 11.32 9.41 19.99
CA MET A 28 11.59 10.70 19.36
C MET A 28 10.32 11.51 19.05
N GLY A 29 9.13 10.94 19.29
CA GLY A 29 7.85 11.61 19.08
C GLY A 29 7.41 11.67 17.62
N ILE A 30 8.03 10.87 16.76
CA ILE A 30 7.70 10.72 15.34
C ILE A 30 7.46 9.25 15.00
N VAL A 31 6.92 8.99 13.82
CA VAL A 31 6.71 7.62 13.32
C VAL A 31 8.03 6.88 13.16
N TYR A 32 8.12 5.69 13.76
CA TYR A 32 9.25 4.80 13.58
C TYR A 32 9.35 4.36 12.12
N TYR A 33 10.53 4.51 11.53
CA TYR A 33 10.75 4.39 10.07
C TYR A 33 10.20 3.10 9.45
N ALA A 34 10.23 1.98 10.17
CA ALA A 34 9.76 0.69 9.64
C ALA A 34 8.25 0.67 9.35
N ASN A 35 7.46 1.51 10.02
CA ASN A 35 6.01 1.57 9.81
C ASN A 35 5.64 2.06 8.39
N TYR A 36 6.51 2.82 7.73
CA TYR A 36 6.30 3.23 6.33
C TYR A 36 6.24 2.02 5.39
N LEU A 37 6.94 0.92 5.67
CA LEU A 37 6.85 -0.29 4.85
C LEU A 37 5.50 -1.02 5.05
N VAL A 38 4.96 -0.98 6.26
CA VAL A 38 3.62 -1.51 6.57
C VAL A 38 2.55 -0.69 5.85
N TRP A 39 2.71 0.63 5.86
CA TRP A 39 1.88 1.58 5.12
C TRP A 39 1.89 1.29 3.61
N PHE A 40 3.05 1.09 3.00
CA PHE A 40 3.14 0.73 1.58
C PHE A 40 2.45 -0.61 1.27
N GLU A 41 2.51 -1.57 2.20
CA GLU A 41 1.78 -2.83 2.06
C GLU A 41 0.26 -2.64 2.10
N ILE A 42 -0.24 -1.78 2.99
CA ILE A 42 -1.66 -1.38 3.03
C ILE A 42 -2.08 -0.77 1.68
N GLY A 43 -1.35 0.23 1.18
CA GLY A 43 -1.67 0.85 -0.11
C GLY A 43 -1.69 -0.14 -1.27
N ARG A 44 -0.75 -1.09 -1.30
CA ARG A 44 -0.73 -2.18 -2.29
C ARG A 44 -1.94 -3.11 -2.16
N THR A 45 -2.30 -3.48 -0.94
CA THR A 45 -3.45 -4.36 -0.68
C THR A 45 -4.76 -3.68 -1.09
N GLU A 46 -4.94 -2.40 -0.76
CA GLU A 46 -6.14 -1.63 -1.15
C GLU A 46 -6.18 -1.35 -2.66
N TYR A 47 -5.03 -1.11 -3.30
CA TYR A 47 -4.92 -1.04 -4.77
C TYR A 47 -5.43 -2.32 -5.46
N CYS A 48 -5.08 -3.50 -4.92
CA CYS A 48 -5.60 -4.78 -5.42
C CYS A 48 -7.12 -4.87 -5.23
N ARG A 49 -7.64 -4.53 -4.05
CA ARG A 49 -9.08 -4.56 -3.76
C ARG A 49 -9.87 -3.65 -4.69
N ALA A 50 -9.37 -2.44 -4.94
CA ALA A 50 -9.97 -1.50 -5.88
C ALA A 50 -10.07 -2.05 -7.31
N ARG A 51 -9.26 -3.06 -7.66
CA ARG A 51 -9.25 -3.75 -8.96
C ARG A 51 -9.97 -5.11 -8.94
N GLY A 52 -10.69 -5.41 -7.86
CA GLY A 52 -11.58 -6.56 -7.78
C GLY A 52 -10.91 -7.87 -7.37
N PHE A 53 -9.69 -7.83 -6.82
CA PHE A 53 -9.05 -9.04 -6.28
C PHE A 53 -8.37 -8.75 -4.93
N SER A 54 -8.27 -9.77 -4.09
CA SER A 54 -7.55 -9.69 -2.83
C SER A 54 -6.39 -10.67 -2.78
N TYR A 55 -5.37 -10.36 -1.97
CA TYR A 55 -4.25 -11.26 -1.70
C TYR A 55 -4.72 -12.64 -1.24
N ARG A 56 -5.77 -12.67 -0.39
CA ARG A 56 -6.36 -13.92 0.08
C ARG A 56 -6.85 -14.77 -1.10
N ASP A 57 -7.56 -14.16 -2.05
CA ASP A 57 -8.10 -14.90 -3.19
C ASP A 57 -6.99 -15.46 -4.07
N MET A 58 -5.89 -14.70 -4.26
CA MET A 58 -4.71 -15.19 -4.99
C MET A 58 -4.09 -16.42 -4.32
N GLU A 59 -3.95 -16.40 -2.99
CA GLU A 59 -3.37 -17.51 -2.25
C GLU A 59 -4.29 -18.74 -2.28
N THR A 60 -5.59 -18.56 -2.04
CA THR A 60 -6.53 -19.69 -1.88
C THR A 60 -7.01 -20.28 -3.19
N ASN A 61 -7.21 -19.45 -4.21
CA ASN A 61 -7.84 -19.88 -5.48
C ASN A 61 -6.80 -20.19 -6.55
N ASP A 62 -5.68 -19.46 -6.55
CA ASP A 62 -4.67 -19.53 -7.62
C ASP A 62 -3.35 -20.16 -7.15
N ASN A 63 -3.19 -20.44 -5.84
CA ASN A 63 -1.94 -20.91 -5.22
C ASN A 63 -0.75 -19.98 -5.56
N ALA A 64 -1.03 -18.67 -5.61
CA ALA A 64 -0.08 -17.63 -5.98
C ALA A 64 0.31 -16.77 -4.77
N PHE A 65 1.61 -16.53 -4.59
CA PHE A 65 2.17 -15.80 -3.45
C PHE A 65 3.03 -14.64 -3.92
N LEU A 66 2.95 -13.50 -3.23
CA LEU A 66 3.74 -12.31 -3.54
C LEU A 66 4.76 -12.04 -2.44
N VAL A 67 6.04 -12.04 -2.82
CA VAL A 67 7.17 -11.76 -1.92
C VAL A 67 7.79 -10.41 -2.31
N VAL A 68 8.05 -9.56 -1.31
CA VAL A 68 8.82 -8.33 -1.51
C VAL A 68 10.29 -8.70 -1.62
N ALA A 69 10.87 -8.57 -2.82
CA ALA A 69 12.27 -8.88 -3.07
C ALA A 69 13.23 -7.74 -2.67
N GLU A 70 12.79 -6.50 -2.83
CA GLU A 70 13.55 -5.29 -2.49
C GLU A 70 12.60 -4.15 -2.12
N SER A 71 13.06 -3.23 -1.25
CA SER A 71 12.40 -1.96 -1.01
C SER A 71 13.44 -0.85 -0.82
N TYR A 72 13.14 0.34 -1.34
CA TYR A 72 13.91 1.55 -1.12
C TYR A 72 12.97 2.65 -0.61
N CYS A 73 13.29 3.23 0.55
CA CYS A 73 12.52 4.30 1.14
C CYS A 73 13.43 5.46 1.54
N ARG A 74 13.11 6.66 1.07
CA ARG A 74 13.77 7.91 1.45
C ARG A 74 12.81 8.77 2.26
N TYR A 75 13.09 8.92 3.55
CA TYR A 75 12.31 9.73 4.47
C TYR A 75 12.66 11.22 4.29
N LYS A 76 11.68 12.03 3.86
CA LYS A 76 11.89 13.46 3.55
C LYS A 76 11.47 14.39 4.69
N ALA A 77 10.40 14.04 5.40
CA ALA A 77 9.84 14.79 6.52
C ALA A 77 9.27 13.79 7.54
N PRO A 78 9.26 14.14 8.84
CA PRO A 78 8.63 13.31 9.86
C PRO A 78 7.10 13.32 9.72
N ALA A 79 6.48 12.21 10.12
CA ALA A 79 5.06 12.13 10.42
C ALA A 79 4.89 11.99 11.95
N TYR A 80 3.80 12.51 12.47
CA TYR A 80 3.48 12.60 13.89
C TYR A 80 2.24 11.79 14.22
N TYR A 81 2.08 11.48 15.52
CA TYR A 81 0.84 10.89 16.02
C TYR A 81 -0.38 11.72 15.58
N ASP A 82 -1.43 11.05 15.14
CA ASP A 82 -2.69 11.64 14.69
C ASP A 82 -2.64 12.41 13.37
N ASP A 83 -1.50 12.41 12.66
CA ASP A 83 -1.42 12.90 11.29
C ASP A 83 -2.27 12.03 10.35
N GLU A 84 -2.90 12.66 9.37
CA GLU A 84 -3.54 11.98 8.25
C GLU A 84 -2.53 11.84 7.10
N ILE A 85 -2.27 10.60 6.70
CA ILE A 85 -1.31 10.26 5.66
C ILE A 85 -2.08 9.70 4.47
N LEU A 86 -1.85 10.30 3.30
CA LEU A 86 -2.25 9.75 2.02
C LEU A 86 -1.14 8.84 1.50
N ILE A 87 -1.46 7.58 1.27
CA ILE A 87 -0.62 6.63 0.57
C ILE A 87 -1.09 6.49 -0.86
#